data_AF-A0A9Q4FKQ1-F1
#
_entry.id   AF-A0A9Q4FKQ1-F1
#
_cell.length_a   1.000
_cell.length_b   1.000
_cell.length_c   1.000
_cell.angle_alpha   90.00
_cell.angle_beta   90.00
_cell.angle_gamma   90.00
#
_symmetry.space_group_name_H-M   'P 1'
#
loop_
_entity.id
_entity.type
_entity.pdbx_description
1 polymer ?
#
loop_
_entity_poly.entity_id
_entity_poly.type
_entity_poly.pdbx_seq_one_letter_code
_entity_poly.pdbx_strand_id
1 'polypeptide(L)'
;DRELFVLDSAQASIGRLYTILDRAPDIEGLKSWLSHGAAGVTGAQVAGGFVQSAEFSQSLPDGSSNTAFVEHLYHNVLDRGSDANGLAYWVQSLEGGTSRGQVAFNIANSAESAALTQGDAGFIHLVGHADWV
;
A
#
# COMPACT_ATOMS: atom_id res chain seq x y z
N ASP A 1 7.19 -14.50 -16.93
CA ASP A 1 6.16 -15.08 -16.06
C ASP A 1 5.54 -14.00 -15.21
N ARG A 2 4.22 -13.83 -15.30
CA ARG A 2 3.44 -12.90 -14.46
C ARG A 2 2.77 -13.73 -13.38
N GLU A 3 3.15 -13.56 -12.11
CA GLU A 3 2.52 -14.31 -11.02
C GLU A 3 1.08 -13.79 -10.81
N LEU A 4 0.12 -14.58 -11.29
CA LEU A 4 -1.32 -14.35 -11.15
C LEU A 4 -1.83 -14.97 -9.84
N PHE A 5 -2.23 -14.14 -8.88
CA PHE A 5 -2.87 -14.59 -7.64
C PHE A 5 -4.40 -14.49 -7.76
N VAL A 6 -5.10 -15.60 -7.54
CA VAL A 6 -6.56 -15.61 -7.34
C VAL A 6 -6.83 -15.20 -5.90
N LEU A 7 -7.30 -13.97 -5.69
CA LEU A 7 -7.57 -13.42 -4.36
C LEU A 7 -9.03 -12.99 -4.27
N ASP A 8 -9.71 -13.34 -3.18
CA ASP A 8 -10.98 -12.70 -2.83
C ASP A 8 -10.76 -11.21 -2.50
N SER A 9 -11.85 -10.43 -2.33
CA SER A 9 -11.73 -8.99 -2.09
C SER A 9 -10.95 -8.63 -0.81
N ALA A 10 -10.99 -9.47 0.23
CA ALA A 10 -10.26 -9.27 1.47
C ALA A 10 -8.79 -9.59 1.29
N GLN A 11 -8.47 -10.71 0.63
CA GLN A 11 -7.10 -11.08 0.30
C GLN A 11 -6.45 -10.06 -0.64
N ALA A 12 -7.25 -9.51 -1.56
CA ALA A 12 -6.82 -8.48 -2.48
C ALA A 12 -6.45 -7.17 -1.77
N SER A 13 -7.16 -6.85 -0.69
CA SER A 13 -6.87 -5.66 0.11
C SER A 13 -5.51 -5.73 0.81
N ILE A 14 -5.11 -6.94 1.24
CA ILE A 14 -3.80 -7.22 1.84
C ILE A 14 -2.72 -7.25 0.77
N GLY A 15 -2.99 -7.87 -0.39
CA GLY A 15 -2.05 -7.90 -1.52
C GLY A 15 -1.64 -6.48 -1.96
N ARG A 16 -2.59 -5.56 -2.08
CA ARG A 16 -2.30 -4.17 -2.46
C ARG A 16 -1.39 -3.42 -1.47
N LEU A 17 -1.31 -3.83 -0.21
CA LEU A 17 -0.42 -3.16 0.76
C LEU A 17 1.06 -3.29 0.40
N TYR A 18 1.44 -4.25 -0.44
CA TYR A 18 2.80 -4.35 -0.95
C TYR A 18 3.21 -3.21 -1.88
N THR A 19 2.25 -2.51 -2.49
CA THR A 19 2.53 -1.28 -3.24
C THR A 19 3.07 -0.15 -2.36
N ILE A 20 2.86 -0.20 -1.03
CA ILE A 20 3.47 0.76 -0.09
C ILE A 20 5.02 0.72 -0.19
N LEU A 21 5.55 -0.46 -0.52
CA LEU A 21 6.98 -0.74 -0.66
C LEU A 21 7.44 -0.76 -2.13
N ASP A 22 6.57 -0.39 -3.07
CA ASP A 22 6.80 -0.49 -4.52
C ASP A 22 7.30 -1.88 -4.98
N ARG A 23 6.65 -2.94 -4.49
CA ARG A 23 7.00 -4.31 -4.91
C ARG A 23 5.82 -5.27 -4.98
N ALA A 24 6.07 -6.39 -5.64
CA ALA A 24 5.20 -7.55 -5.58
C ALA A 24 5.30 -8.27 -4.21
N PRO A 25 4.20 -8.89 -3.75
CA PRO A 25 4.22 -9.76 -2.58
C PRO A 25 5.02 -11.02 -2.87
N ASP A 26 5.82 -11.43 -1.90
CA ASP A 26 6.30 -12.82 -1.87
C ASP A 26 5.20 -13.74 -1.30
N ILE A 27 5.17 -14.99 -1.77
CA ILE A 27 4.11 -15.94 -1.45
C ILE A 27 4.00 -16.19 0.07
N GLU A 28 5.13 -16.32 0.75
CA GLU A 28 5.15 -16.66 2.18
C GLU A 28 4.75 -15.47 3.06
N GLY A 29 5.23 -14.27 2.74
CA GLY A 29 4.81 -13.02 3.37
C GLY A 29 3.31 -12.77 3.18
N LEU A 30 2.78 -12.96 1.96
CA LEU A 30 1.35 -12.80 1.70
C LEU A 30 0.52 -13.79 2.52
N LYS A 31 0.87 -15.08 2.51
CA LYS A 31 0.19 -16.10 3.35
C LYS A 31 0.22 -15.74 4.83
N SER A 32 1.36 -15.23 5.32
CA SER A 32 1.50 -14.80 6.71
C SER A 32 0.52 -13.68 7.05
N TRP A 33 0.47 -12.63 6.23
CA TRP A 33 -0.46 -11.51 6.45
C TRP A 33 -1.93 -11.90 6.31
N LEU A 34 -2.26 -12.78 5.37
CA LEU A 34 -3.62 -13.34 5.28
C LEU A 34 -4.02 -14.11 6.53
N SER A 35 -3.09 -14.88 7.11
CA SER A 35 -3.31 -15.61 8.36
C SER A 35 -3.50 -14.66 9.55
N HIS A 36 -2.72 -13.59 9.64
CA HIS A 36 -2.92 -12.54 10.65
C HIS A 36 -4.27 -11.84 10.49
N GLY A 37 -4.71 -11.59 9.26
CA GLY A 37 -6.05 -11.07 8.95
C GLY A 37 -7.15 -11.99 9.48
N ALA A 38 -7.03 -13.29 9.24
CA ALA A 38 -7.96 -14.29 9.78
C ALA A 38 -7.98 -14.34 11.33
N ALA A 39 -6.87 -13.95 11.97
CA ALA A 39 -6.75 -13.82 13.43
C ALA A 39 -7.25 -12.47 13.98
N GLY A 40 -7.80 -11.59 13.14
CA GLY A 40 -8.40 -10.31 13.55
C GLY A 40 -7.47 -9.10 13.44
N VAL A 41 -6.27 -9.25 12.87
CA VAL A 41 -5.41 -8.11 12.54
C VAL A 41 -6.04 -7.34 11.38
N THR A 42 -6.27 -6.05 11.57
CA THR A 42 -6.90 -5.20 10.55
C THR A 42 -5.90 -4.82 9.45
N GLY A 43 -6.40 -4.52 8.25
CA GLY A 43 -5.54 -4.06 7.14
C GLY A 43 -4.75 -2.78 7.48
N ALA A 44 -5.31 -1.90 8.30
CA ALA A 44 -4.59 -0.71 8.79
C ALA A 44 -3.43 -1.06 9.73
N GLN A 45 -3.57 -2.11 10.54
CA GLN A 45 -2.47 -2.62 11.37
C GLN A 45 -1.39 -3.27 10.51
N VAL A 46 -1.78 -4.04 9.49
CA VAL A 46 -0.83 -4.61 8.50
C VAL A 46 -0.08 -3.48 7.79
N ALA A 47 -0.78 -2.49 7.24
CA ALA A 47 -0.16 -1.33 6.59
C ALA A 47 0.76 -0.55 7.56
N GLY A 48 0.37 -0.45 8.83
CA GLY A 48 1.22 0.11 9.88
C GLY A 48 2.53 -0.66 10.06
N GLY A 49 2.52 -1.99 9.92
CA GLY A 49 3.72 -2.82 9.93
C GLY A 49 4.63 -2.59 8.72
N PHE A 50 4.05 -2.36 7.54
CA PHE A 50 4.81 -2.01 6.32
C PHE A 50 5.49 -0.65 6.50
N VAL A 51 4.75 0.37 6.95
CA VAL A 51 5.28 1.73 7.19
C VAL A 51 6.37 1.76 8.28
N GLN A 52 6.36 0.81 9.22
CA GLN A 52 7.37 0.68 10.28
C GLN A 52 8.50 -0.30 9.93
N SER A 53 8.45 -0.90 8.74
CA SER A 53 9.46 -1.87 8.32
C SER A 53 10.78 -1.19 7.97
N ALA A 54 11.88 -1.89 8.20
CA ALA A 54 13.20 -1.42 7.77
C ALA A 54 13.27 -1.19 6.24
N GLU A 55 12.45 -1.93 5.47
CA GLU A 55 12.33 -1.77 4.02
C GLU A 55 11.73 -0.41 3.65
N PHE A 56 10.64 0.01 4.31
CA PHE A 56 10.07 1.34 4.09
C PHE A 56 11.01 2.46 4.55
N SER A 57 11.71 2.29 5.68
CA SER A 57 12.67 3.28 6.17
C SER A 57 13.87 3.47 5.23
N GLN A 58 14.15 2.54 4.30
CA GLN A 58 15.17 2.72 3.26
C GLN A 58 14.72 3.68 2.16
N SER A 59 13.43 3.73 1.83
CA SER A 59 12.88 4.60 0.80
C SER A 59 12.42 5.95 1.35
N LEU A 60 11.91 5.98 2.59
CA LEU A 60 11.53 7.20 3.29
C LEU A 60 12.02 7.15 4.75
N PRO A 61 13.03 7.96 5.13
CA PRO A 61 13.58 7.94 6.48
C PRO A 61 12.55 8.21 7.59
N ASP A 62 12.74 7.57 8.73
CA ASP A 62 11.93 7.79 9.93
C ASP A 62 11.96 9.27 10.35
N GLY A 63 10.83 9.76 10.86
CA GLY A 63 10.68 11.16 11.26
C GLY A 63 10.44 12.14 10.09
N SER A 64 10.34 11.66 8.84
CA SER A 64 9.90 12.46 7.70
C SER A 64 8.56 13.15 7.96
N SER A 65 8.32 14.32 7.35
CA SER A 65 7.09 15.09 7.54
C SER A 65 5.85 14.35 7.01
N ASN A 66 4.65 14.75 7.44
CA ASN A 66 3.40 14.20 6.92
C ASN A 66 3.26 14.44 5.41
N THR A 67 3.70 15.60 4.91
CA THR A 67 3.73 15.91 3.48
C THR A 67 4.63 14.94 2.72
N ALA A 68 5.87 14.71 3.19
CA ALA A 68 6.80 13.79 2.54
C ALA A 68 6.28 12.34 2.57
N PHE A 69 5.64 11.94 3.68
CA PHE A 69 5.00 10.64 3.80
C PHE A 69 3.87 10.43 2.80
N VAL A 70 2.96 11.41 2.66
CA VAL A 70 1.85 11.33 1.71
C VAL A 70 2.38 11.32 0.28
N GLU A 71 3.32 12.20 -0.07
CA GLU A 71 3.90 12.25 -1.41
C GLU A 71 4.56 10.91 -1.78
N HIS A 72 5.30 10.31 -0.85
CA HIS A 72 5.93 9.01 -1.05
C HIS A 72 4.91 7.90 -1.33
N LEU A 73 3.78 7.88 -0.60
CA LEU A 73 2.72 6.92 -0.85
C LEU A 73 2.06 7.14 -2.22
N TYR A 74 1.86 8.37 -2.66
CA TYR A 74 1.33 8.64 -4.00
C TYR A 74 2.24 8.07 -5.09
N HIS A 75 3.55 8.23 -4.95
CA HIS A 75 4.50 7.64 -5.88
C HIS A 75 4.47 6.11 -5.86
N ASN A 76 4.63 5.48 -4.70
CA ASN A 76 4.75 4.01 -4.67
C ASN A 76 3.42 3.30 -4.98
N VAL A 77 2.30 3.87 -4.57
CA VAL A 77 0.98 3.20 -4.59
C VAL A 77 0.15 3.58 -5.81
N LEU A 78 0.23 4.85 -6.24
CA LEU A 78 -0.60 5.41 -7.30
C LEU A 78 0.20 5.76 -8.56
N ASP A 79 1.52 5.58 -8.52
CA ASP A 79 2.41 5.82 -9.65
C ASP A 79 2.31 7.26 -10.22
N ARG A 80 2.16 8.23 -9.32
CA ARG A 80 2.12 9.65 -9.69
C ARG A 80 2.44 10.53 -8.50
N GLY A 81 2.75 11.80 -8.76
CA GLY A 81 2.77 12.82 -7.73
C GLY A 81 1.37 13.12 -7.19
N SER A 82 1.31 13.61 -5.96
CA SER A 82 0.05 14.04 -5.36
C SER A 82 -0.49 15.32 -6.01
N ASP A 83 -1.81 15.41 -6.11
CA ASP A 83 -2.47 16.68 -6.43
C ASP A 83 -2.67 17.48 -5.13
N ALA A 84 -2.82 18.80 -5.27
CA ALA A 84 -2.88 19.71 -4.12
C ALA A 84 -4.03 19.38 -3.14
N ASN A 85 -5.17 18.90 -3.65
CA ASN A 85 -6.33 18.58 -2.82
C ASN A 85 -6.14 17.26 -2.08
N GLY A 86 -5.65 16.24 -2.78
CA GLY A 86 -5.31 14.95 -2.19
C GLY A 86 -4.26 15.08 -1.09
N LEU A 87 -3.18 15.80 -1.37
CA LEU A 87 -2.13 16.07 -0.38
C LEU A 87 -2.67 16.76 0.86
N ALA A 88 -3.42 17.85 0.68
CA ALA A 88 -4.00 18.60 1.79
C ALA A 88 -4.94 17.74 2.64
N TYR A 89 -5.80 16.93 2.01
CA TYR A 89 -6.73 16.05 2.70
C TYR A 89 -6.01 15.03 3.60
N TRP A 90 -4.98 14.36 3.09
CA TRP A 90 -4.26 13.35 3.86
C TRP A 90 -3.39 13.97 4.95
N VAL A 91 -2.73 15.09 4.66
CA VAL A 91 -1.94 15.83 5.66
C VAL A 91 -2.83 16.29 6.80
N GLN A 92 -3.98 16.90 6.51
CA GLN A 92 -4.95 17.31 7.53
C GLN A 92 -5.47 16.11 8.34
N SER A 93 -5.69 14.96 7.68
CA SER A 93 -6.11 13.74 8.36
C SER A 93 -5.06 13.24 9.36
N LEU A 94 -3.78 13.29 8.98
CA LEU A 94 -2.65 12.94 9.86
C LEU A 94 -2.50 13.93 11.02
N GLU A 95 -2.64 15.22 10.75
CA GLU A 95 -2.62 16.28 11.78
C GLU A 95 -3.82 16.15 12.74
N GLY A 96 -4.96 15.68 12.25
CA GLY A 96 -6.15 15.36 13.03
C GLY A 96 -6.05 14.06 13.85
N GLY A 97 -4.92 13.35 13.80
CA GLY A 97 -4.66 12.15 14.61
C GLY A 97 -4.91 10.82 13.90
N THR A 98 -5.21 10.82 12.60
CA THR A 98 -5.24 9.57 11.82
C THR A 98 -3.84 8.97 11.78
N SER A 99 -3.71 7.67 12.00
CA SER A 99 -2.40 7.02 11.97
C SER A 99 -1.86 6.91 10.54
N ARG A 100 -0.53 6.89 10.40
CA ARG A 100 0.13 6.64 9.11
C ARG A 100 -0.26 5.30 8.49
N GLY A 101 -0.44 4.26 9.32
CA GLY A 101 -0.94 2.96 8.86
C GLY A 101 -2.34 3.03 8.27
N GLN A 102 -3.25 3.82 8.86
CA GLN A 102 -4.59 4.02 8.33
C GLN A 102 -4.59 4.80 7.01
N VAL A 103 -3.76 5.85 6.90
CA VAL A 103 -3.61 6.61 5.65
C VAL A 103 -3.04 5.72 4.54
N ALA A 104 -1.96 4.97 4.83
CA ALA A 104 -1.37 4.05 3.86
C ALA A 104 -2.36 2.98 3.41
N PHE A 105 -3.11 2.38 4.34
CA PHE A 105 -4.16 1.42 4.02
C PHE A 105 -5.23 2.01 3.08
N ASN A 106 -5.69 3.23 3.37
CA ASN A 106 -6.73 3.89 2.58
C ASN A 106 -6.25 4.25 1.16
N ILE A 107 -5.00 4.72 1.02
CA ILE A 107 -4.43 5.04 -0.30
C ILE A 107 -4.22 3.74 -1.11
N ALA A 108 -3.64 2.70 -0.51
CA ALA A 108 -3.43 1.39 -1.13
C ALA A 108 -4.71 0.62 -1.47
N ASN A 109 -5.83 0.96 -0.83
CA ASN A 109 -7.14 0.38 -1.16
C ASN A 109 -8.10 1.39 -1.78
N SER A 110 -7.58 2.49 -2.31
CA SER A 110 -8.36 3.45 -3.09
C SER A 110 -8.83 2.83 -4.41
N ALA A 111 -9.87 3.42 -5.02
CA ALA A 111 -10.36 2.99 -6.33
C ALA A 111 -9.27 3.13 -7.42
N GLU A 112 -8.39 4.12 -7.29
CA GLU A 112 -7.28 4.35 -8.21
C GLU A 112 -6.21 3.24 -8.08
N SER A 113 -5.77 2.93 -6.85
CA SER A 113 -4.84 1.82 -6.63
C SER A 113 -5.46 0.49 -7.07
N ALA A 114 -6.76 0.28 -6.85
CA ALA A 114 -7.47 -0.88 -7.35
C ALA A 114 -7.44 -0.96 -8.89
N ALA A 115 -7.64 0.16 -9.60
CA ALA A 115 -7.56 0.18 -11.05
C ALA A 115 -6.15 -0.10 -11.60
N LEU A 116 -5.10 0.33 -10.88
CA LEU A 116 -3.71 0.05 -11.25
C LEU A 116 -3.30 -1.40 -10.99
N THR A 117 -3.87 -2.01 -9.96
CA THR A 117 -3.48 -3.34 -9.49
C THR A 117 -4.44 -4.45 -9.90
N GLN A 118 -5.58 -4.15 -10.51
CA GLN A 118 -6.50 -5.17 -11.04
C GLN A 118 -6.20 -5.44 -12.52
N GLY A 119 -6.00 -6.71 -12.86
CA GLY A 119 -6.00 -7.17 -14.26
C GLY A 119 -7.42 -7.38 -14.79
N ASP A 120 -7.57 -7.40 -16.11
CA ASP A 120 -8.85 -7.53 -16.84
C ASP A 120 -9.71 -8.75 -16.46
N ALA A 121 -9.10 -9.78 -15.86
CA ALA A 121 -9.77 -11.00 -15.40
C ALA A 121 -10.13 -10.99 -13.90
N GLY A 122 -9.99 -9.86 -13.21
CA GLY A 122 -10.31 -9.71 -11.78
C GLY A 122 -9.21 -10.21 -10.82
N PHE A 123 -8.02 -10.50 -11.34
CA PHE A 123 -6.85 -10.86 -10.54
C PHE A 123 -6.05 -9.62 -10.15
N ILE A 124 -5.28 -9.70 -9.08
CA ILE A 124 -4.31 -8.65 -8.79
C ILE A 124 -3.05 -8.84 -9.63
N HIS A 125 -2.66 -7.80 -10.34
CA HIS A 125 -1.38 -7.61 -10.99
C HIS A 125 -0.53 -6.66 -10.14
N LEU A 126 0.33 -7.21 -9.28
CA LEU A 126 1.33 -6.44 -8.54
C LEU A 126 2.66 -6.67 -9.25
N VAL A 127 3.07 -5.71 -10.06
CA VAL A 127 4.41 -5.69 -10.67
C VAL A 127 5.10 -4.45 -10.11
N GLY A 128 6.27 -4.62 -9.48
CA GLY A 128 7.01 -3.48 -8.93
C GLY A 128 7.42 -2.52 -10.05
N HIS A 129 7.50 -1.22 -9.79
CA HIS A 129 7.76 -0.23 -10.84
C HIS A 129 9.09 -0.50 -11.61
N ALA A 130 10.07 -1.11 -10.95
CA ALA A 130 11.34 -1.54 -11.52
C ALA A 130 11.23 -2.61 -12.63
N ASP A 131 10.09 -3.31 -12.74
CA ASP A 131 9.86 -4.40 -13.69
C ASP A 131 9.10 -3.93 -14.96
N TRP A 132 8.85 -2.62 -15.10
CA TRP A 132 8.10 -2.02 -16.23
C TRP A 132 8.97 -1.54 -17.39
N VAL A 133 10.30 -1.66 -17.29
CA VAL A 133 11.27 -1.29 -18.34
C VAL A 133 11.77 -2.48 -19.14
#